data_AF-B8J510-F1
#
_entry.id   AF-B8J510-F1
#
_cell.length_a   1.000
_cell.length_b   1.000
_cell.length_c   1.000
_cell.angle_alpha   90.00
_cell.angle_beta   90.00
_cell.angle_gamma   90.00
#
_symmetry.space_group_name_H-M   'P 1'
#
loop_
_entity.id
_entity.type
_entity.pdbx_description
1 polymer ?
#
loop_
_entity_poly.entity_id
_entity_poly.type
_entity_poly.pdbx_seq_one_letter_code
_entity_poly.pdbx_strand_id
1 'polypeptide(L)'
;MFRRSAGPAPSTGPHLRKDVGVARMVMCKKLGRELPGLAYKPFPNELGQRIYDSISQDAWKLWLEHFKMILNEYRLAPADPRTTEILYQQAEQFFFGENAQLPPDYRPPPSKG
;
A
#
# COMPACT_ATOMS: atom_id res chain seq x y z
N MET A 1 -11.75 58.38 -29.20
CA MET A 1 -10.63 58.05 -28.30
C MET A 1 -11.17 57.47 -27.00
N PHE A 2 -11.21 56.15 -26.87
CA PHE A 2 -11.35 55.46 -25.57
C PHE A 2 -10.35 54.31 -25.52
N ARG A 3 -9.83 54.11 -24.32
CA ARG A 3 -8.50 53.56 -24.01
C ARG A 3 -8.41 52.04 -24.23
N ARG A 4 -7.18 51.62 -24.52
CA ARG A 4 -6.61 50.26 -24.47
C ARG A 4 -7.00 49.54 -23.17
N SER A 5 -7.09 48.21 -23.20
CA SER A 5 -6.25 47.35 -22.36
C SER A 5 -6.48 45.86 -22.61
N ALA A 6 -5.37 45.14 -22.73
CA ALA A 6 -5.26 43.72 -22.91
C ALA A 6 -5.82 42.93 -21.72
N GLY A 7 -6.44 41.78 -22.02
CA GLY A 7 -6.83 40.80 -21.02
C GLY A 7 -5.61 40.10 -20.39
N PRO A 8 -5.75 39.60 -19.15
CA PRO A 8 -4.64 39.18 -18.30
C PRO A 8 -4.04 37.84 -18.71
N ALA A 9 -2.73 37.71 -18.48
CA ALA A 9 -2.00 36.45 -18.55
C ALA A 9 -2.52 35.46 -17.48
N PRO A 10 -2.63 34.15 -17.78
CA PRO A 10 -2.84 33.17 -16.74
C PRO A 10 -1.59 33.07 -15.88
N SER A 11 -1.76 33.47 -14.62
CA SER A 11 -0.75 33.45 -13.58
C SER A 11 -0.30 32.01 -13.30
N THR A 12 1.01 31.83 -13.26
CA THR A 12 1.73 30.71 -12.66
C THR A 12 1.27 30.53 -11.21
N GLY A 13 0.32 29.64 -10.99
CA GLY A 13 0.03 29.13 -9.65
C GLY A 13 0.98 27.96 -9.36
N PRO A 14 1.62 27.90 -8.17
CA PRO A 14 2.29 26.68 -7.76
C PRO A 14 1.22 25.59 -7.73
N HIS A 15 1.38 24.53 -8.52
CA HIS A 15 0.59 23.32 -8.34
C HIS A 15 0.78 22.89 -6.89
N LEU A 16 -0.23 23.24 -6.09
CA LEU A 16 -0.40 22.95 -4.68
C LEU A 16 0.06 21.50 -4.49
N ARG A 17 1.15 21.36 -3.74
CA ARG A 17 1.74 20.09 -3.35
C ARG A 17 0.59 19.19 -2.97
N LYS A 18 0.34 18.12 -3.74
CA LYS A 18 -0.64 17.10 -3.40
C LYS A 18 -0.44 16.81 -1.93
N ASP A 19 -1.43 17.22 -1.17
CA ASP A 19 -1.47 17.13 0.27
C ASP A 19 -1.16 15.67 0.58
N VAL A 20 0.08 15.40 1.00
CA VAL A 20 0.44 14.19 1.71
C VAL A 20 -0.31 14.34 3.03
N GLY A 21 -1.61 14.07 2.99
CA GLY A 21 -2.43 13.87 4.17
C GLY A 21 -1.73 12.79 4.96
N VAL A 22 -1.30 13.15 6.17
CA VAL A 22 -0.42 12.42 7.09
C VAL A 22 -0.42 10.91 6.82
N ALA A 23 0.38 10.49 5.84
CA ALA A 23 0.45 9.10 5.46
C ALA A 23 1.30 8.45 6.54
N ARG A 24 0.70 7.53 7.30
CA ARG A 24 1.41 6.82 8.36
C ARG A 24 2.67 6.19 7.76
N MET A 25 3.84 6.61 8.21
CA MET A 25 5.09 6.02 7.75
C MET A 25 5.24 4.65 8.38
N VAL A 26 5.62 3.67 7.59
CA VAL A 26 5.88 2.31 8.04
C VAL A 26 7.21 1.84 7.50
N MET A 27 7.95 1.07 8.31
CA MET A 27 9.14 0.39 7.86
C MET A 27 8.74 -0.80 7.00
N CYS A 28 8.77 -0.64 5.68
CA CYS A 28 8.30 -1.68 4.77
C CYS A 28 9.25 -2.87 4.81
N LYS A 29 8.81 -4.01 5.36
CA LYS A 29 9.64 -5.23 5.40
C LYS A 29 10.01 -5.76 4.02
N LYS A 30 9.14 -5.58 3.02
CA LYS A 30 9.39 -6.06 1.66
C LYS A 30 10.42 -5.21 0.91
N LEU A 31 10.38 -3.89 1.11
CA LEU A 31 11.23 -2.94 0.38
C LEU A 31 12.44 -2.47 1.20
N GLY A 32 12.51 -2.81 2.50
CA GLY A 32 13.62 -2.48 3.38
C GLY A 32 13.80 -0.98 3.66
N ARG A 33 12.76 -0.17 3.45
CA ARG A 33 12.81 1.30 3.61
C ARG A 33 11.51 1.86 4.17
N GLU A 34 11.61 3.00 4.85
CA GLU A 34 10.45 3.73 5.36
C GLU A 34 9.67 4.36 4.21
N LEU A 35 8.38 4.06 4.15
CA LEU A 35 7.48 4.47 3.09
C LEU A 35 6.08 4.73 3.67
N PRO A 36 5.21 5.45 2.94
CA PRO A 36 3.82 5.59 3.33
C PRO A 36 3.14 4.21 3.39
N GLY A 37 2.59 3.91 4.56
CA GLY A 37 1.83 2.70 4.88
C GLY A 37 0.44 2.69 4.26
N LEU A 38 -0.24 1.56 4.41
CA LEU A 38 -1.63 1.44 3.98
C LEU A 38 -2.53 2.40 4.78
N ALA A 39 -3.51 3.00 4.11
CA ALA A 39 -4.51 3.87 4.72
C ALA A 39 -5.54 3.10 5.56
N TYR A 40 -5.82 1.84 5.21
CA TYR A 40 -6.76 0.96 5.90
C TYR A 40 -6.26 -0.49 5.90
N LYS A 41 -6.75 -1.31 6.83
CA LYS A 41 -6.43 -2.73 6.89
C LYS A 41 -7.06 -3.46 5.70
N PRO A 42 -6.30 -4.23 4.91
CA PRO A 42 -6.84 -4.89 3.73
C PRO A 42 -7.72 -6.11 4.07
N PHE A 43 -7.45 -6.74 5.21
CA PHE A 43 -8.14 -7.95 5.65
C PHE A 43 -8.60 -7.83 7.10
N PRO A 44 -9.78 -8.36 7.46
CA PRO A 44 -10.31 -8.35 8.82
C PRO A 44 -9.75 -9.50 9.68
N ASN A 45 -8.45 -9.74 9.59
CA ASN A 45 -7.75 -10.81 10.32
C ASN A 45 -6.38 -10.32 10.85
N GLU A 46 -5.69 -11.16 11.60
CA GLU A 46 -4.37 -10.84 12.15
C GLU A 46 -3.32 -10.57 11.06
N LEU A 47 -3.41 -11.27 9.93
CA LEU A 47 -2.54 -11.03 8.77
C LEU A 47 -2.73 -9.61 8.23
N GLY A 48 -3.97 -9.15 8.08
CA GLY A 48 -4.30 -7.79 7.66
C GLY A 48 -3.75 -6.73 8.62
N GLN A 49 -3.75 -7.00 9.93
CA GLN A 49 -3.10 -6.14 10.92
C GLN A 49 -1.58 -6.09 10.72
N ARG A 50 -0.92 -7.23 10.50
CA ARG A 50 0.53 -7.29 10.24
C ARG A 50 0.92 -6.57 8.95
N ILE A 51 0.16 -6.78 7.88
CA ILE A 51 0.37 -6.08 6.60
C ILE A 51 0.19 -4.58 6.81
N TYR A 52 -0.86 -4.16 7.50
CA TYR A 52 -1.06 -2.76 7.83
C TYR A 52 0.12 -2.19 8.62
N ASP A 53 0.67 -2.89 9.61
CA ASP A 53 1.77 -2.39 10.43
C ASP A 53 3.14 -2.36 9.72
N SER A 54 3.44 -3.38 8.91
CA SER A 54 4.80 -3.60 8.37
C SER A 54 4.96 -3.39 6.86
N ILE A 55 3.88 -3.14 6.11
CA ILE A 55 3.92 -3.07 4.63
C ILE A 55 3.50 -1.68 4.15
N SER A 56 4.24 -1.16 3.18
CA SER A 56 3.93 0.12 2.56
C SER A 56 2.86 0.00 1.49
N GLN A 57 2.22 1.13 1.17
CA GLN A 57 1.28 1.23 0.06
C GLN A 57 1.92 0.83 -1.27
N ASP A 58 3.22 1.06 -1.45
CA ASP A 58 3.95 0.70 -2.65
C ASP A 58 4.13 -0.83 -2.77
N ALA A 59 4.53 -1.48 -1.67
CA ALA A 59 4.60 -2.94 -1.62
C ALA A 59 3.22 -3.61 -1.76
N TRP A 60 2.16 -2.95 -1.27
CA TRP A 60 0.79 -3.40 -1.47
C TRP A 60 0.36 -3.38 -2.94
N LYS A 61 0.78 -2.38 -3.72
CA LYS A 61 0.51 -2.36 -5.18
C LYS A 61 1.14 -3.56 -5.90
N LEU A 62 2.40 -3.87 -5.57
CA LEU A 62 3.09 -5.04 -6.12
C LEU A 62 2.31 -6.34 -5.81
N TRP A 63 1.75 -6.44 -4.61
CA TRP A 63 0.88 -7.55 -4.25
C TRP A 63 -0.42 -7.58 -5.05
N LEU A 64 -1.08 -6.44 -5.31
CA LEU A 64 -2.30 -6.42 -6.14
C LEU A 64 -2.04 -6.89 -7.57
N GLU A 65 -0.88 -6.56 -8.14
CA GLU A 65 -0.45 -7.04 -9.45
C GLU A 65 -0.21 -8.55 -9.44
N HIS A 66 0.50 -9.05 -8.43
CA HIS A 66 0.73 -10.48 -8.23
C HIS A 66 -0.58 -11.24 -7.98
N PHE A 67 -1.49 -10.66 -7.19
CA PHE A 67 -2.81 -11.19 -6.90
C PHE A 67 -3.63 -11.36 -8.18
N LYS A 68 -3.65 -10.34 -9.05
CA LYS A 68 -4.33 -10.42 -10.34
C LYS A 68 -3.78 -11.55 -11.20
N MET A 69 -2.46 -11.77 -11.20
CA MET A 69 -1.83 -12.89 -11.90
C MET A 69 -2.30 -14.24 -11.33
N ILE A 70 -2.29 -14.41 -10.00
CA ILE A 70 -2.76 -15.64 -9.33
C ILE A 70 -4.22 -15.93 -9.68
N LEU A 71 -5.11 -14.94 -9.59
CA LEU A 71 -6.53 -15.14 -9.92
C LEU A 71 -6.72 -15.63 -11.36
N ASN A 72 -5.97 -15.05 -12.30
CA ASN A 72 -6.07 -15.42 -13.71
C ASN A 72 -5.52 -16.82 -13.99
N GLU A 73 -4.34 -17.14 -13.45
CA GLU A 73 -3.67 -18.43 -13.67
C GLU A 73 -4.43 -19.60 -13.05
N TYR A 74 -4.86 -19.46 -11.80
CA TYR A 74 -5.59 -20.50 -11.10
C TYR A 74 -7.09 -20.49 -11.41
N ARG A 75 -7.56 -19.57 -12.28
CA ARG A 75 -8.98 -19.32 -12.60
C ARG A 75 -9.87 -19.27 -11.36
N LEU A 76 -9.38 -18.58 -10.32
CA LEU A 76 -10.06 -18.52 -9.03
C LEU A 76 -11.16 -17.46 -9.06
N ALA A 77 -12.31 -17.80 -8.47
CA ALA A 77 -13.37 -16.83 -8.25
C ALA A 77 -13.06 -16.05 -6.95
N PRO A 78 -12.98 -14.71 -6.98
CA PRO A 78 -12.73 -13.90 -5.78
C PRO A 78 -13.87 -13.97 -4.75
N ALA A 79 -15.04 -14.45 -5.16
CA ALA A 79 -16.19 -14.67 -4.29
C ALA A 79 -16.15 -16.01 -3.53
N ASP A 80 -15.25 -16.93 -3.89
CA ASP A 80 -15.15 -18.22 -3.21
C ASP A 80 -14.30 -18.08 -1.92
N PRO A 81 -14.76 -18.58 -0.77
CA PRO A 81 -14.01 -18.50 0.48
C PRO A 81 -12.69 -19.25 0.43
N ARG A 82 -12.58 -20.34 -0.36
CA ARG A 82 -11.32 -21.09 -0.51
C ARG A 82 -10.27 -20.28 -1.26
N THR A 83 -10.69 -19.48 -2.24
CA THR A 83 -9.80 -18.51 -2.90
C THR A 83 -9.23 -17.56 -1.87
N THR A 84 -10.08 -17.03 -0.98
CA THR A 84 -9.65 -16.07 0.05
C THR A 84 -8.57 -16.65 0.97
N GLU A 85 -8.69 -17.91 1.38
CA GLU A 85 -7.67 -18.60 2.18
C GLU A 85 -6.34 -18.77 1.43
N ILE A 86 -6.39 -19.19 0.16
CA ILE A 86 -5.20 -19.32 -0.70
C ILE A 86 -4.50 -17.96 -0.85
N LEU A 87 -5.27 -16.88 -0.98
CA LEU A 87 -4.74 -15.53 -1.09
C LEU A 87 -4.06 -15.06 0.19
N TYR A 88 -4.60 -15.42 1.36
CA TYR A 88 -3.98 -15.10 2.64
C TYR A 88 -2.64 -15.83 2.78
N GLN A 89 -2.61 -17.12 2.45
CA GLN A 89 -1.37 -17.89 2.44
C GLN A 89 -0.34 -17.27 1.47
N GLN A 90 -0.75 -16.91 0.25
CA GLN A 90 0.17 -16.27 -0.69
C GLN A 90 0.59 -14.87 -0.28
N ALA A 91 -0.28 -14.07 0.33
CA ALA A 91 0.09 -12.76 0.85
C ALA A 91 1.13 -12.91 1.97
N GLU A 92 0.90 -13.85 2.89
CA GLU A 92 1.83 -14.14 3.97
C GLU A 92 3.19 -14.57 3.43
N GLN A 93 3.22 -15.49 2.46
CA GLN A 93 4.46 -15.92 1.81
C GLN A 93 5.14 -14.79 1.02
N PHE A 94 4.38 -13.95 0.32
CA PHE A 94 4.92 -12.86 -0.49
C PHE A 94 5.58 -11.77 0.37
N PHE A 95 4.98 -11.44 1.52
CA PHE A 95 5.42 -10.37 2.40
C PHE A 95 6.29 -10.80 3.57
N PHE A 96 6.16 -12.06 4.04
CA PHE A 96 6.80 -12.58 5.25
C PHE A 96 7.44 -13.97 5.07
N GLY A 97 7.31 -14.60 3.90
CA GLY A 97 7.95 -15.89 3.59
C GLY A 97 9.45 -15.76 3.27
N GLU A 98 10.05 -16.82 2.71
CA GLU A 98 11.51 -16.90 2.46
C GLU A 98 12.09 -15.75 1.61
N ASN A 99 11.26 -15.05 0.82
CA ASN A 99 11.65 -13.86 0.03
C ASN A 99 11.43 -12.53 0.77
N ALA A 100 11.21 -12.58 2.07
CA ALA A 100 11.07 -11.44 2.96
C ALA A 100 12.06 -11.59 4.11
N GLN A 101 13.36 -11.58 3.81
CA GLN A 101 14.38 -11.68 4.85
C GLN A 101 14.14 -10.61 5.93
N LEU A 102 13.68 -11.07 7.09
CA LEU A 102 13.51 -10.25 8.28
C LEU A 102 14.90 -9.88 8.80
N PRO A 103 15.17 -8.61 9.15
CA PRO A 103 16.24 -8.34 10.10
C PRO A 103 15.93 -9.04 11.43
N PRO A 104 16.92 -9.68 12.07
CA PRO A 104 16.73 -10.44 13.32
C PRO A 104 16.25 -9.61 14.52
N ASP A 105 16.12 -8.28 14.37
CA ASP A 105 15.79 -7.34 15.44
C ASP A 105 14.37 -6.73 15.34
N TYR A 106 13.43 -7.35 14.62
CA TYR A 106 12.06 -6.82 14.54
C TYR A 106 11.27 -7.08 15.84
N ARG A 107 11.22 -6.09 16.74
CA ARG A 107 10.26 -6.04 17.85
C ARG A 107 8.95 -5.37 17.39
N PRO A 108 7.80 -6.07 17.37
CA PRO A 108 6.52 -5.41 17.12
C PRO A 108 6.24 -4.38 18.25
N PRO A 109 5.70 -3.19 17.94
CA PRO A 109 5.23 -2.30 18.99
C PRO A 109 4.09 -2.98 19.76
N PRO A 110 4.03 -2.88 21.10
CA PRO A 110 2.91 -3.39 21.86
C PRO A 110 1.65 -2.67 21.39
N SER A 111 0.68 -3.45 20.89
CA SER A 111 -0.62 -2.93 20.50
C SER A 111 -1.29 -2.31 21.72
N LYS A 112 -1.52 -1.00 21.65
CA LYS A 112 -2.20 -0.19 22.67
C LYS A 112 -3.71 -0.36 22.50
N GLY A 113 -4.43 -0.74 23.56
CA GLY A 113 -5.88 -0.59 23.70
C GLY A 113 -6.59 -1.85 24.14
#